data_AF-A0A2M8BX09-F1
#
_entry.id   AF-A0A2M8BX09-F1
#
_cell.length_a   1.000
_cell.length_b   1.000
_cell.length_c   1.000
_cell.angle_alpha   90.00
_cell.angle_beta   90.00
_cell.angle_gamma   90.00
#
_symmetry.space_group_name_H-M   'P 1'
#
loop_
_entity.id
_entity.type
_entity.pdbx_description
1 polymer ?
#
loop_
_entity_poly.entity_id
_entity_poly.type
_entity_poly.pdbx_seq_one_letter_code
_entity_poly.pdbx_strand_id
1 'polypeptide(L)' 'MSGDVDLQVPAAVNLAAISKALAKGGNEDVTTEVLSGLNHLFQTAKTGKVEEVAQLEETLAPLSLTK' A
#
# COMPACT_ATOMS: atom_id res chain seq x y z
N MET A 1 -1.11 6.04 -0.95
CA MET A 1 -0.09 4.99 -1.16
C MET A 1 -0.59 3.67 -0.62
N SER A 2 -0.09 2.53 -1.09
CA SER A 2 -0.39 1.19 -0.57
C SER A 2 0.79 0.26 -0.86
N GLY A 3 1.00 -0.76 -0.03
CA GLY A 3 2.07 -1.74 -0.21
C GLY A 3 1.81 -2.70 -1.39
N ASP A 4 2.85 -3.04 -2.15
CA ASP A 4 2.72 -3.91 -3.33
C ASP A 4 2.29 -5.35 -3.00
N VAL A 5 2.65 -5.86 -1.82
CA VAL A 5 2.27 -7.20 -1.32
C VAL A 5 1.12 -7.13 -0.30
N ASP A 6 0.30 -6.07 -0.34
CA ASP A 6 -0.94 -6.02 0.42
C ASP A 6 -1.96 -7.04 -0.12
N LEU A 7 -2.23 -8.10 0.67
CA LEU A 7 -3.21 -9.13 0.33
C LEU A 7 -4.62 -8.83 0.87
N GLN A 8 -4.78 -7.85 1.76
CA GLN A 8 -6.08 -7.47 2.33
C GLN A 8 -6.76 -6.40 1.47
N VAL A 9 -5.98 -5.43 0.96
CA VAL A 9 -6.43 -4.32 0.12
C VAL A 9 -5.45 -4.16 -1.05
N PRO A 10 -5.55 -5.01 -2.10
CA PRO A 10 -4.54 -5.05 -3.16
C PRO A 10 -4.31 -3.69 -3.83
N ALA A 11 -3.06 -3.23 -3.84
CA ALA A 11 -2.70 -1.86 -4.22
C ALA A 11 -3.18 -1.49 -5.64
N ALA A 12 -2.95 -2.36 -6.62
CA ALA A 12 -3.23 -2.06 -8.04
C ALA A 12 -4.71 -1.71 -8.30
N VAL A 13 -5.63 -2.52 -7.79
CA VAL A 13 -7.07 -2.30 -8.02
C VAL A 13 -7.61 -1.16 -7.17
N ASN A 14 -7.14 -1.03 -5.92
CA ASN A 14 -7.66 -0.01 -5.00
C ASN A 14 -7.17 1.39 -5.37
N LEU A 15 -5.87 1.57 -5.65
CA LEU A 15 -5.33 2.87 -6.05
C LEU A 15 -5.92 3.34 -7.39
N ALA A 16 -6.09 2.42 -8.36
CA ALA A 16 -6.73 2.74 -9.62
C ALA A 16 -8.21 3.16 -9.45
N ALA A 17 -8.97 2.45 -8.60
CA ALA A 17 -10.35 2.79 -8.30
C ALA A 17 -10.48 4.15 -7.61
N ILE A 18 -9.62 4.43 -6.62
CA ILE A 18 -9.59 5.71 -5.90
C ILE A 18 -9.24 6.87 -6.84
N SER A 19 -8.17 6.73 -7.64
CA SER A 19 -7.76 7.74 -8.61
C SER A 19 -8.90 8.06 -9.61
N LYS A 20 -9.55 7.02 -10.16
CA LYS A 20 -10.69 7.18 -11.07
C LYS A 20 -11.89 7.87 -10.40
N ALA A 21 -12.19 7.52 -9.16
CA ALA A 21 -13.30 8.10 -8.43
C ALA A 21 -13.07 9.59 -8.12
N LEU A 22 -11.85 9.97 -7.72
CA LEU A 22 -11.49 11.36 -7.44
C LEU A 22 -11.51 12.21 -8.70
N ALA A 23 -10.96 11.71 -9.81
CA ALA A 23 -11.01 12.38 -11.11
C ALA A 23 -12.47 12.59 -11.57
N LYS A 24 -13.33 11.57 -11.44
CA LYS A 24 -14.77 11.70 -11.73
C LYS A 24 -15.46 12.74 -10.85
N GLY A 25 -14.99 12.93 -9.61
CA GLY A 25 -15.47 13.95 -8.68
C GLY A 25 -14.92 15.36 -8.95
N GLY A 26 -14.08 15.53 -9.98
CA GLY A 26 -13.48 16.82 -10.33
C GLY A 26 -12.20 17.15 -9.57
N ASN A 27 -11.64 16.22 -8.80
CA ASN A 27 -10.32 16.38 -8.17
C ASN A 27 -9.25 15.68 -9.02
N GLU A 28 -8.46 16.47 -9.75
CA GLU A 28 -7.34 15.99 -10.56
C GLU A 28 -5.98 16.10 -9.84
N ASP A 29 -5.91 16.80 -8.71
CA ASP A 29 -4.69 16.96 -7.92
C ASP A 29 -4.53 15.78 -6.95
N VAL A 30 -4.19 14.61 -7.52
CA VAL A 30 -4.09 13.35 -6.79
C VAL A 30 -2.83 12.60 -7.19
N THR A 31 -1.96 12.34 -6.21
CA THR A 31 -0.83 11.41 -6.36
C THR A 31 -1.17 10.07 -5.71
N THR A 32 -1.02 8.98 -6.47
CA THR A 32 -1.07 7.61 -5.94
C THR A 32 0.30 6.97 -6.11
N GLU A 33 0.67 6.09 -5.18
CA GLU A 33 1.99 5.47 -5.13
C GLU A 33 1.89 4.06 -4.60
N VAL A 34 2.62 3.15 -5.24
CA VAL A 34 2.81 1.77 -4.77
C VAL A 34 4.15 1.72 -4.05
N LEU A 35 4.14 1.34 -2.78
CA LEU A 35 5.34 1.16 -1.98
C LEU A 35 5.82 -0.27 -2.13
N SER A 36 6.92 -0.47 -2.85
CA SER A 36 7.40 -1.82 -3.15
C SER A 36 7.99 -2.52 -1.92
N GLY A 37 7.73 -3.82 -1.81
CA GLY A 37 8.13 -4.69 -0.71
C GLY A 37 7.34 -4.46 0.59
N LEU A 38 6.19 -3.79 0.56
CA LEU A 38 5.42 -3.51 1.77
C LEU A 38 4.10 -4.29 1.80
N ASN A 39 3.75 -4.80 2.99
CA ASN A 39 2.47 -5.45 3.23
C ASN A 39 1.35 -4.45 3.60
N HIS A 40 0.19 -4.97 4.01
CA HIS A 40 -0.97 -4.18 4.45
C HIS A 40 -0.69 -3.22 5.62
N LEU A 41 0.20 -3.62 6.53
CA LEU A 41 0.56 -2.86 7.73
C LEU A 41 1.74 -1.92 7.49
N PHE A 42 2.18 -1.76 6.23
CA PHE A 42 3.35 -0.99 5.85
C PHE A 42 4.67 -1.50 6.46
N GLN A 43 4.76 -2.81 6.69
CA GLN A 43 6.02 -3.46 7.07
C GLN A 43 6.67 -4.08 5.83
N THR A 44 7.98 -4.20 5.86
CA THR A 44 8.80 -4.87 4.84
C THR A 44 8.44 -6.35 4.81
N ALA A 45 7.98 -6.84 3.66
CA ALA A 45 7.52 -8.22 3.49
C ALA A 45 7.81 -8.74 2.08
N LYS A 46 7.95 -10.06 1.95
CA LYS A 46 8.15 -10.74 0.67
C LYS A 46 6.83 -11.23 0.06
N THR A 47 5.88 -11.63 0.90
CA THR A 47 4.64 -12.29 0.46
C THR A 47 3.37 -11.61 0.96
N GLY A 48 3.45 -10.87 2.08
CA GLY A 48 2.29 -10.22 2.70
C GLY A 48 1.30 -11.19 3.35
N LYS A 49 1.63 -12.49 3.40
CA LYS A 49 0.81 -13.52 4.05
C LYS A 49 0.79 -13.33 5.55
N VAL A 50 -0.34 -13.66 6.18
CA VAL A 50 -0.54 -13.48 7.61
C VAL A 50 0.51 -14.23 8.44
N GLU A 51 0.95 -15.41 7.98
CA GLU A 51 1.99 -16.19 8.66
C GLU A 51 3.36 -15.49 8.66
N GLU A 52 3.71 -14.78 7.57
CA GLU A 52 4.91 -13.96 7.51
C GLU A 52 4.77 -12.74 8.44
N VAL A 53 3.65 -12.02 8.31
CA VAL A 53 3.36 -10.79 9.07
C VAL A 53 3.40 -11.04 10.58
N ALA A 54 2.87 -12.16 11.05
CA ALA A 54 2.83 -12.52 12.47
C ALA A 54 4.22 -12.72 13.11
N GLN A 55 5.26 -12.90 12.29
CA GLN A 55 6.64 -13.08 12.74
C GLN A 55 7.48 -11.80 12.58
N LEU A 56 6.94 -10.74 11.98
CA LEU A 56 7.66 -9.48 11.79
C LEU A 56 7.67 -8.67 13.09
N GLU A 57 8.86 -8.26 13.53
CA GLU A 57 9.03 -7.34 14.66
C GLU A 57 8.89 -5.87 14.24
N GLU A 58 9.09 -5.57 12.96
CA GLU A 58 9.01 -4.20 12.43
C GLU A 58 7.59 -3.66 12.60
N THR A 59 7.42 -2.48 13.20
CA THR A 59 6.09 -1.85 13.29
C THR A 59 5.69 -1.16 12.00
N LEU A 60 6.63 -0.43 11.37
CA LEU A 60 6.45 0.37 10.15
C LEU A 60 7.81 0.49 9.46
N ALA A 61 7.85 0.24 8.16
CA ALA A 61 9.05 0.41 7.36
C ALA A 61 9.42 1.90 7.26
N PRO A 62 10.72 2.29 7.37
CA PRO A 62 11.13 3.68 7.19
C PRO A 62 10.66 4.28 5.86
N LEU A 63 10.58 3.46 4.80
CA LEU A 63 10.08 3.85 3.48
C LEU A 63 8.67 4.46 3.55
N SER A 64 7.80 3.98 4.43
CA SER A 64 6.43 4.51 4.54
C SER A 64 6.35 5.86 5.28
N LEU A 65 7.46 6.35 5.85
CA LEU A 65 7.52 7.60 6.60
C LEU A 65 8.16 8.73 5.81
N THR A 66 8.74 8.41 4.65
CA THR A 66 9.43 9.37 3.79
C THR A 66 8.61 9.62 2.53
N LYS A 67 8.44 10.89 2.16
CA LYS A 67 7.80 11.34 0.93
C LYS A 67 8.74 12.26 0.17
#